data_AF-A0A350XII0-F1
#
_entry.id   AF-A0A350XII0-F1
#
_cell.length_a   1.000
_cell.length_b   1.000
_cell.length_c   1.000
_cell.angle_alpha   90.00
_cell.angle_beta   90.00
_cell.angle_gamma   90.00
#
_symmetry.space_group_name_H-M   'P 1'
#
loop_
_entity.id
_entity.type
_entity.pdbx_description
1 polymer ?
#
loop_
_entity_poly.entity_id
_entity_poly.type
_entity_poly.pdbx_seq_one_letter_code
_entity_poly.pdbx_strand_id
1 'polypeptide(L)' 'MLIASPVSVCSDVDVLVTFVPDSHWTLFDMVHMEEELESIFGRRVDLVSKRGIEESLNYLRRKNILESAEVIYVNS' A
#
# COMPACT_ATOMS: atom_id res chain seq x y z
N MET A 1 18.93 -6.13 16.33
CA MET A 1 17.76 -5.47 16.93
C MET A 1 18.05 -3.98 17.06
N LEU A 2 17.64 -3.20 16.06
CA LEU A 2 17.44 -1.75 16.05
C LEU A 2 16.31 -1.55 15.01
N ILE A 3 15.07 -1.40 15.48
CA ILE A 3 14.29 -0.16 15.55
C ILE A 3 13.87 0.31 14.16
N ALA A 4 12.55 0.38 13.96
CA ALA A 4 11.86 0.91 12.80
C ALA A 4 12.61 2.12 12.22
N SER A 5 12.84 2.10 10.90
CA SER A 5 13.35 3.26 10.19
C SER A 5 12.46 4.45 10.53
N PRO A 6 12.98 5.54 11.13
CA PRO A 6 12.19 6.75 11.27
C PRO A 6 11.78 7.13 9.85
N VAL A 7 10.48 7.34 9.64
CA VAL A 7 9.93 7.94 8.43
C VAL A 7 10.66 9.27 8.25
N SER A 8 11.76 9.25 7.50
CA SER A 8 12.50 10.45 7.12
C SER A 8 11.53 11.36 6.38
N VAL A 9 11.72 12.68 6.43
CA VAL A 9 10.91 13.63 5.66
C VAL A 9 10.90 13.28 4.17
N CYS A 10 11.93 12.59 3.69
CA CYS A 10 12.06 12.13 2.32
C CYS A 10 11.65 10.67 2.07
N SER A 11 11.11 9.94 3.06
CA SER A 11 10.62 8.58 2.78
C SER A 11 9.41 8.62 1.83
N ASP A 12 9.14 7.50 1.19
CA ASP A 12 7.88 7.22 0.53
C ASP A 12 6.76 6.93 1.54
N VAL A 13 5.53 6.85 1.01
CA VAL A 13 4.33 6.39 1.70
C VAL A 13 3.86 5.10 1.01
N ASP A 14 3.94 3.97 1.70
CA ASP A 14 3.38 2.71 1.20
C ASP A 14 1.88 2.63 1.54
N VAL A 15 1.04 2.38 0.53
CA VAL A 15 -0.41 2.23 0.71
C VAL A 15 -0.86 0.84 0.28
N LEU A 16 -1.46 0.12 1.23
CA LEU A 16 -2.05 -1.19 1.00
C LEU A 16 -3.58 -1.05 0.84
N VAL A 17 -4.11 -1.36 -0.34
CA VAL A 17 -5.54 -1.23 -0.64
C VAL A 17 -6.25 -2.59 -0.72
N THR A 18 -7.46 -2.67 -0.17
CA THR A 18 -8.38 -3.79 -0.37
C THR A 18 -9.61 -3.26 -1.08
N PHE A 19 -9.92 -3.83 -2.25
CA PHE A 19 -11.12 -3.48 -2.99
C PHE A 19 -12.30 -4.37 -2.60
N VAL A 20 -13.52 -3.85 -2.79
CA VAL A 20 -14.72 -4.66 -2.65
C VAL A 20 -14.71 -5.82 -3.66
N PRO A 21 -15.35 -6.96 -3.34
CA PRO A 21 -15.52 -8.04 -4.30
C PRO A 21 -16.12 -7.53 -5.61
N ASP A 22 -15.73 -8.15 -6.73
CA ASP A 22 -16.22 -7.84 -8.08
C ASP A 22 -15.94 -6.42 -8.60
N SER A 23 -15.10 -5.65 -7.91
CA SER A 23 -14.60 -4.39 -8.45
C SER A 23 -13.67 -4.62 -9.66
N HIS A 24 -13.90 -3.89 -10.74
CA HIS A 24 -13.10 -3.98 -11.97
C HIS A 24 -12.06 -2.85 -12.06
N TRP A 25 -11.16 -2.76 -11.09
CA TRP A 25 -10.03 -1.83 -11.15
C TRP A 25 -9.00 -2.32 -12.18
N THR A 26 -8.73 -1.48 -13.17
CA THR A 26 -7.68 -1.72 -14.15
C THR A 26 -6.33 -1.25 -13.64
N LEU A 27 -5.25 -1.61 -14.35
CA LEU A 27 -3.92 -1.08 -14.04
C LEU A 27 -3.86 0.45 -14.16
N PHE A 28 -4.59 1.04 -15.11
CA PHE A 28 -4.64 2.50 -15.25
C PHE A 28 -5.36 3.16 -14.09
N ASP A 29 -6.42 2.54 -13.57
CA ASP A 29 -7.10 3.08 -12.39
C ASP A 29 -6.21 3.04 -11.14
N MET A 30 -5.38 1.99 -11.01
CA MET A 30 -4.36 1.91 -9.96
C MET A 30 -3.34 3.05 -10.08
N VAL A 31 -2.84 3.32 -11.29
CA VAL A 31 -1.88 4.41 -11.55
C VAL A 31 -2.51 5.76 -11.21
N HIS A 32 -3.74 6.02 -11.65
CA HIS A 32 -4.44 7.26 -11.34
C HIS A 32 -4.66 7.43 -9.83
N MET A 33 -5.01 6.36 -9.12
CA MET A 33 -5.16 6.40 -7.66
C MET A 33 -3.83 6.71 -6.95
N GLU A 34 -2.73 6.12 -7.42
CA GLU A 34 -1.39 6.43 -6.91
C GLU A 34 -1.05 7.91 -7.11
N GLU A 35 -1.24 8.45 -8.31
CA GLU A 35 -1.01 9.88 -8.62
C GLU A 35 -1.85 10.82 -7.74
N GLU A 36 -3.13 10.49 -7.51
CA GLU A 36 -4.00 11.27 -6.62
C GLU A 36 -3.52 11.22 -5.17
N LEU A 37 -3.12 10.05 -4.67
CA LEU A 37 -2.57 9.90 -3.32
C LEU A 37 -1.25 10.66 -3.17
N GLU A 38 -0.37 10.63 -4.18
CA GLU A 38 0.86 11.42 -4.18
C GLU A 38 0.57 12.92 -4.06
N SER A 39 -0.44 13.40 -4.78
CA SER A 39 -0.89 14.80 -4.70
C SER A 39 -1.40 15.15 -3.30
N ILE A 40 -2.17 14.25 -2.67
CA ILE A 40 -2.72 14.45 -1.32
C ILE A 40 -1.62 14.44 -0.26
N PHE A 41 -0.68 13.49 -0.33
CA PHE A 41 0.40 13.35 0.65
C PHE A 41 1.55 14.33 0.41
N GLY A 42 1.70 14.86 -0.81
CA GLY A 42 2.84 15.67 -1.21
C GLY A 42 4.16 14.88 -1.24
N ARG A 43 4.07 13.56 -1.37
CA ARG A 43 5.19 12.60 -1.27
C ARG A 43 4.94 11.46 -2.26
N ARG A 44 6.01 10.75 -2.60
CA ARG A 44 5.92 9.55 -3.41
C ARG A 44 5.09 8.47 -2.70
N VAL A 45 4.22 7.80 -3.44
CA VAL A 45 3.36 6.72 -2.95
C VAL A 45 3.71 5.41 -3.67
N ASP A 46 3.79 4.31 -2.94
CA ASP A 46 3.78 2.95 -3.54
C ASP A 46 2.42 2.33 -3.23
N LEU A 47 1.54 2.26 -4.24
CA LEU A 47 0.20 1.70 -4.08
C LEU A 47 0.19 0.21 -4.47
N VAL A 48 -0.09 -0.64 -3.50
CA VAL A 48 -0.17 -2.09 -3.70
C VAL A 48 -1.53 -2.64 -3.25
N SER A 49 -2.07 -3.59 -4.02
CA SER A 49 -3.26 -4.32 -3.58
C SER A 49 -2.89 -5.38 -2.54
N LYS A 50 -3.72 -5.50 -1.49
CA LYS A 50 -3.55 -6.53 -0.45
C LYS A 50 -3.55 -7.94 -1.04
N ARG A 51 -4.45 -8.19 -1.99
CA ARG A 51 -4.53 -9.46 -2.71
C ARG A 51 -3.22 -9.79 -3.44
N GLY A 52 -2.61 -8.81 -4.13
CA GLY A 52 -1.33 -9.01 -4.81
C GLY A 52 -0.18 -9.35 -3.85
N ILE A 53 -0.20 -8.80 -2.63
CA ILE A 53 0.76 -9.15 -1.58
C ILE A 53 0.50 -10.56 -1.04
N GLU A 54 -0.76 -10.93 -0.80
CA GLU A 54 -1.15 -12.26 -0.32
C GLU A 54 -0.78 -13.38 -1.30
N GLU A 55 -0.97 -13.14 -2.60
CA GLU A 55 -0.62 -14.06 -3.69
C GLU A 55 0.88 -14.07 -4.03
N SER A 56 1.69 -13.18 -3.42
CA SER A 56 3.12 -13.09 -3.69
C SER A 56 3.87 -14.37 -3.30
N LEU A 57 4.73 -14.85 -4.22
CA LEU A 57 5.63 -15.97 -3.97
C LEU A 57 6.70 -15.64 -2.91
N ASN A 58 6.99 -14.35 -2.68
CA ASN A 58 7.96 -13.94 -1.66
C ASN A 58 7.28 -13.87 -0.28
N TYR A 59 7.30 -15.01 0.42
CA TYR A 59 6.64 -15.14 1.72
C TYR A 59 7.20 -14.20 2.79
N LEU A 60 8.49 -13.84 2.74
CA LEU A 60 9.11 -12.91 3.69
C LEU A 60 8.59 -11.49 3.49
N ARG A 61 8.54 -11.02 2.24
CA ARG A 61 7.97 -9.70 1.90
C ARG A 61 6.50 -9.63 2.30
N ARG A 62 5.71 -10.66 1.94
CA ARG A 62 4.29 -10.76 2.32
C ARG A 62 4.11 -10.67 3.84
N LYS A 63 4.85 -11.48 4.59
CA LYS A 63 4.77 -11.51 6.05
C LYS A 63 5.09 -10.14 6.64
N ASN A 64 6.22 -9.55 6.27
CA ASN A 64 6.65 -8.26 6.81
C ASN A 64 5.64 -7.14 6.52
N ILE A 65 5.14 -7.03 5.27
CA ILE A 65 4.18 -5.99 4.90
C ILE A 65 2.86 -6.16 5.67
N LEU A 66 2.33 -7.38 5.74
CA LEU A 66 1.04 -7.62 6.40
C LEU A 66 1.12 -7.47 7.93
N GLU A 67 2.26 -7.82 8.54
CA GLU A 67 2.47 -7.67 9.99
C GLU A 67 2.71 -6.23 10.42
N SER A 68 3.22 -5.38 9.52
CA SER A 68 3.47 -3.95 9.82
C SER A 68 2.37 -3.01 9.30
N ALA A 69 1.37 -3.52 8.59
CA ALA A 69 0.30 -2.69 8.02
C ALA A 69 -0.65 -2.19 9.11
N GLU A 70 -0.93 -0.88 9.07
CA GLU A 70 -1.88 -0.22 9.97
C GLU A 70 -3.14 0.19 9.20
N VAL A 71 -4.31 -0.06 9.78
CA VAL A 71 -5.59 0.22 9.12
C VAL A 71 -5.97 1.69 9.33
N ILE A 72 -6.09 2.44 8.23
CA ILE A 72 -6.46 3.87 8.25
C ILE A 72 -7.92 4.13 7.87
N TYR A 73 -8.56 3.22 7.14
CA TYR A 73 -9.94 3.33 6.70
C TYR A 73 -10.56 1.94 6.55
N VAL A 74 -11.82 1.82 6.96
CA VAL A 74 -12.66 0.62 6.75
C VAL A 74 -14.04 1.09 6.33
N ASN A 75 -14.56 0.55 5.22
CA ASN A 75 -15.94 0.77 4.84
C ASN A 75 -16.84 -0.18 5.65
N SER A 76 -17.84 0.38 6.36
CA SER A 76 -18.84 -0.38 7.13
C SER A 76 -20.01 -0.83 6.26
#